data_AF-A0A932GGV1-F1
#
_entry.id   AF-A0A932GGV1-F1
#
_cell.length_a   1.000
_cell.length_b   1.000
_cell.length_c   1.000
_cell.angle_alpha   90.00
_cell.angle_beta   90.00
_cell.angle_gamma   90.00
#
_symmetry.space_group_name_H-M   'P 1'
#
loop_
_entity.id
_entity.type
_entity.pdbx_description
1 polymer ?
#
loop_
_entity_poly.entity_id
_entity_poly.type
_entity_poly.pdbx_seq_one_letter_code
_entity_poly.pdbx_strand_id
1 'polypeptide(L)'
;MAERVWDRFLTEQDKAHVAMKPPKAIGFGKRPALLLIDLYRWVFGDKPEPILESIKNWPGSCGMAGWNAVPHIQTLLRTARETAIPIIHITGLAGAGVDEWSFRRDGDPSQLTPEAQDRRRRKFDIIDEV
;
A
#
# COMPACT_ATOMS: atom_id res chain seq x y z
N MET A 1 -6.03 -14.02 24.78
CA MET A 1 -5.87 -13.46 23.42
C MET A 1 -6.49 -14.44 22.45
N ALA A 2 -7.25 -13.98 21.46
CA ALA A 2 -7.71 -14.86 20.39
C ALA A 2 -6.51 -15.44 19.62
N GLU A 3 -6.60 -16.70 19.20
CA GLU A 3 -5.62 -17.34 18.33
C GLU A 3 -5.47 -16.52 17.04
N ARG A 4 -4.22 -16.24 16.63
CA ARG A 4 -3.99 -15.44 15.42
C ARG A 4 -4.23 -16.33 14.21
N VAL A 5 -4.79 -15.77 13.15
CA VAL A 5 -5.14 -16.53 11.93
C VAL A 5 -3.97 -17.30 11.33
N TRP A 6 -2.74 -16.82 11.55
CA TRP A 6 -1.51 -17.42 11.04
C TRP A 6 -0.88 -18.48 11.96
N ASP A 7 -1.33 -18.63 13.21
CA ASP A 7 -0.72 -19.57 14.17
C ASP A 7 -0.81 -21.03 13.69
N ARG A 8 -1.83 -21.36 12.91
CA ARG A 8 -2.02 -22.69 12.28
C ARG A 8 -0.94 -23.06 11.25
N PHE A 9 -0.25 -22.06 10.69
CA PHE A 9 0.79 -22.27 9.67
C PHE A 9 2.20 -22.29 10.26
N LEU A 10 2.32 -22.03 11.56
CA LEU A 10 3.59 -22.05 12.27
C LEU A 10 3.88 -23.46 12.77
N THR A 11 5.10 -23.95 12.55
CA THR A 11 5.57 -25.17 13.19
C THR A 11 5.68 -24.96 14.70
N GLU A 12 5.78 -26.06 15.47
CA GLU A 12 6.02 -25.95 16.91
C GLU A 12 7.33 -25.22 17.23
N GLN A 13 8.35 -25.35 16.38
CA GLN A 13 9.59 -24.60 16.49
C GLN A 13 9.38 -23.09 16.26
N ASP A 14 8.58 -22.69 15.28
CA ASP A 14 8.29 -21.27 15.00
C ASP A 14 7.52 -20.64 16.16
N LYS A 15 6.51 -21.34 16.69
CA LYS A 15 5.76 -20.90 17.87
C LYS A 15 6.67 -20.74 19.09
N ALA A 16 7.54 -21.73 19.34
CA ALA A 16 8.53 -21.66 20.41
C ALA A 16 9.48 -20.48 20.22
N HIS A 17 9.98 -20.24 19.00
CA HIS A 17 10.87 -19.11 18.69
C HIS A 17 10.20 -17.75 18.96
N VAL A 18 8.96 -17.56 18.49
CA VAL A 18 8.19 -16.33 18.73
C VAL A 18 7.93 -16.13 20.22
N ALA A 19 7.60 -17.21 20.95
CA ALA A 19 7.36 -17.14 22.40
C ALA A 19 8.61 -16.73 23.20
N MET A 20 9.82 -17.06 22.73
CA MET A 20 11.08 -16.65 23.37
C MET A 20 11.32 -15.14 23.34
N LYS A 21 10.68 -14.40 22.41
CA LYS A 21 10.79 -12.95 22.30
C LYS A 21 9.39 -12.33 22.37
N PRO A 22 8.83 -12.15 23.58
CA PRO A 22 7.52 -11.52 23.71
C PRO A 22 7.52 -10.14 23.06
N PRO A 23 6.41 -9.72 22.43
CA PRO A 23 6.32 -8.42 21.79
C PRO A 23 6.67 -7.31 22.77
N LYS A 24 7.70 -6.53 22.45
CA LYS A 24 8.07 -5.36 23.24
C LYS A 24 7.45 -4.12 22.61
N ALA A 25 6.60 -3.42 23.34
CA ALA A 25 6.13 -2.11 22.93
C ALA A 25 7.34 -1.15 22.87
N ILE A 26 7.65 -0.67 21.68
CA ILE A 26 8.77 0.27 21.46
C ILE A 26 8.40 1.68 21.96
N GLY A 27 7.10 2.02 21.94
CA GLY A 27 6.59 3.34 22.30
C GLY A 27 6.76 4.37 21.19
N PHE A 28 6.33 5.60 21.45
CA PHE A 28 6.47 6.72 20.52
C PHE A 28 7.70 7.58 20.83
N GLY A 29 8.36 8.09 19.79
CA GLY A 29 9.40 9.10 19.91
C GLY A 29 8.84 10.53 20.06
N LYS A 30 9.73 11.51 20.20
CA LYS A 30 9.36 12.94 20.33
C LYS A 30 9.22 13.68 18.99
N ARG A 31 9.68 13.08 17.88
CA ARG A 31 9.72 13.70 16.55
C ARG A 31 9.21 12.71 15.51
N PRO A 32 7.89 12.49 15.42
CA PRO A 32 7.31 11.56 14.46
C PRO A 32 7.35 12.14 13.04
N ALA A 33 7.19 11.26 12.05
CA ALA A 33 6.88 11.59 10.67
C ALA A 33 5.78 10.63 10.19
N LEU A 34 4.92 11.09 9.29
CA LEU A 34 3.91 10.28 8.61
C LEU A 34 4.46 9.86 7.25
N LEU A 35 4.71 8.56 7.09
CA LEU A 35 5.16 7.97 5.84
C LEU A 35 3.97 7.27 5.15
N LEU A 36 3.67 7.71 3.94
CA LEU A 36 2.59 7.16 3.12
C LEU A 36 3.21 6.35 1.98
N ILE A 37 2.98 5.05 1.99
CA ILE A 37 3.61 4.10 1.07
C ILE A 37 2.54 3.63 0.09
N ASP A 38 2.83 3.80 -1.20
CA ASP A 38 2.08 3.20 -2.31
C ASP A 38 0.57 3.51 -2.32
N LEU A 39 0.20 4.75 -1.99
CA LEU A 39 -1.18 5.24 -2.06
C LEU A 39 -1.60 5.66 -3.48
N TYR A 40 -1.24 4.86 -4.47
CA TYR A 40 -1.43 5.16 -5.89
C TYR A 40 -2.51 4.30 -6.57
N ARG A 41 -2.88 4.67 -7.79
CA ARG A 41 -3.97 4.04 -8.57
C ARG A 41 -3.81 2.55 -8.81
N TRP A 42 -2.61 2.02 -8.95
CA TRP A 42 -2.42 0.56 -9.04
C TRP A 42 -2.79 -0.24 -7.77
N VAL A 43 -2.83 0.39 -6.58
CA VAL A 43 -3.31 -0.23 -5.32
C VAL A 43 -4.80 0.02 -5.07
N PHE A 44 -5.33 1.19 -5.44
CA PHE A 44 -6.71 1.58 -5.12
C PHE A 44 -7.67 1.45 -6.31
N GLY A 45 -7.16 1.59 -7.53
CA GLY A 45 -7.94 1.82 -8.73
C GLY A 45 -8.46 3.25 -8.83
N ASP A 46 -9.41 3.47 -9.73
CA ASP A 46 -10.00 4.80 -9.98
C ASP A 46 -11.30 5.05 -9.19
N LYS A 47 -11.85 4.01 -8.54
CA LYS A 47 -13.11 4.08 -7.77
C LYS A 47 -13.26 2.89 -6.80
N PRO A 48 -14.11 3.01 -5.77
CA PRO A 48 -14.43 1.91 -4.86
C PRO A 48 -15.10 0.74 -5.57
N GLU A 49 -14.43 -0.41 -5.61
CA GLU A 49 -14.91 -1.61 -6.28
C GLU A 49 -14.52 -2.89 -5.52
N PRO A 50 -15.33 -3.97 -5.60
CA PRO A 50 -14.93 -5.29 -5.15
C PRO A 50 -13.60 -5.74 -5.79
N ILE A 51 -12.76 -6.45 -5.04
CA ILE A 51 -11.41 -6.83 -5.50
C ILE A 51 -11.43 -7.54 -6.86
N LEU A 52 -12.36 -8.48 -7.08
CA LEU A 52 -12.44 -9.25 -8.32
C LEU A 52 -12.80 -8.39 -9.54
N GLU A 53 -13.51 -7.28 -9.35
CA GLU A 53 -13.82 -6.34 -10.42
C GLU A 53 -12.65 -5.38 -10.63
N SER A 54 -12.06 -4.88 -9.55
CA SER A 54 -10.96 -3.93 -9.61
C SER A 54 -9.71 -4.51 -10.29
N ILE A 55 -9.35 -5.76 -9.99
CA ILE A 55 -8.16 -6.41 -10.57
C ILE A 55 -8.22 -6.62 -12.09
N LYS A 56 -9.42 -6.55 -12.69
CA LYS A 56 -9.56 -6.61 -14.16
C LYS A 56 -8.88 -5.42 -14.84
N ASN A 57 -8.90 -4.26 -14.18
CA ASN A 57 -8.27 -3.03 -14.66
C ASN A 57 -6.92 -2.77 -13.98
N TRP A 58 -6.84 -3.06 -12.68
CA TRP A 58 -5.71 -2.74 -11.81
C TRP A 58 -5.23 -3.99 -11.06
N PRO A 59 -4.34 -4.81 -11.66
CA PRO A 59 -3.96 -6.11 -11.10
C PRO A 59 -3.41 -6.10 -9.67
N GLY A 60 -2.83 -4.99 -9.21
CA GLY A 60 -2.37 -4.81 -7.83
C GLY A 60 -3.43 -4.28 -6.85
N SER A 61 -4.67 -4.12 -7.30
CA SER A 61 -5.71 -3.48 -6.50
C SER A 61 -6.08 -4.28 -5.25
N CYS A 62 -6.22 -3.57 -4.14
CA CYS A 62 -6.76 -4.09 -2.88
C CYS A 62 -8.30 -4.01 -2.82
N GLY A 63 -8.96 -3.48 -3.85
CA GLY A 63 -10.42 -3.30 -3.92
C GLY A 63 -10.97 -2.57 -2.69
N MET A 64 -12.16 -2.98 -2.25
CA MET A 64 -12.82 -2.39 -1.07
C MET A 64 -11.98 -2.41 0.21
N ALA A 65 -11.02 -3.34 0.38
CA ALA A 65 -10.15 -3.32 1.56
C ALA A 65 -9.25 -2.06 1.57
N GLY A 66 -8.72 -1.67 0.40
CA GLY A 66 -7.99 -0.40 0.24
C GLY A 66 -8.90 0.79 0.47
N TRP A 67 -10.05 0.83 -0.21
CA TRP A 67 -11.01 1.96 -0.08
C TRP A 67 -11.56 2.15 1.34
N ASN A 68 -11.79 1.06 2.08
CA ASN A 68 -12.22 1.14 3.48
C ASN A 68 -11.11 1.72 4.39
N ALA A 69 -9.85 1.71 3.97
CA ALA A 69 -8.75 2.34 4.70
C ALA A 69 -8.66 3.86 4.45
N VAL A 70 -9.21 4.37 3.34
CA VAL A 70 -9.09 5.79 2.94
C VAL A 70 -9.56 6.76 4.04
N PRO A 71 -10.73 6.58 4.71
CA PRO A 71 -11.17 7.49 5.77
C PRO A 71 -10.20 7.55 6.96
N HIS A 72 -9.52 6.44 7.25
CA HIS A 72 -8.50 6.36 8.31
C HIS A 72 -7.21 7.09 7.89
N ILE A 73 -6.78 6.92 6.64
CA ILE A 73 -5.64 7.63 6.06
C ILE A 73 -5.89 9.14 6.06
N GLN A 74 -7.08 9.59 5.63
CA GLN A 74 -7.49 10.99 5.65
C GLN A 74 -7.48 11.57 7.06
N THR A 75 -7.87 10.78 8.06
CA THR A 75 -7.81 11.19 9.47
C THR A 75 -6.37 11.40 9.92
N LEU A 76 -5.46 10.46 9.61
CA LEU A 76 -4.03 10.61 9.92
C LEU A 76 -3.41 11.82 9.22
N LEU A 77 -3.71 12.02 7.94
CA LEU A 77 -3.26 13.16 7.15
C LEU A 77 -3.71 14.48 7.75
N ARG A 78 -5.00 14.61 8.07
CA ARG A 78 -5.55 15.81 8.70
C ARG A 78 -4.83 16.12 10.02
N THR A 79 -4.72 15.14 10.91
CA THR A 79 -4.05 15.33 12.21
C THR A 79 -2.57 15.65 12.05
N ALA A 80 -1.87 15.01 11.10
CA ALA A 80 -0.47 15.30 10.82
C ALA A 80 -0.29 16.75 10.32
N ARG A 81 -1.16 17.24 9.44
CA ARG A 81 -1.18 18.63 8.97
C ARG A 81 -1.45 19.61 10.11
N GLU A 82 -2.46 19.35 10.94
CA GLU A 82 -2.84 20.20 12.09
C GLU A 82 -1.72 20.31 13.14
N THR A 83 -0.93 19.25 13.31
CA THR A 83 0.14 19.16 14.33
C THR A 83 1.54 19.40 13.75
N ALA A 84 1.65 19.79 12.48
CA ALA A 84 2.90 20.02 11.77
C ALA A 84 3.87 18.81 11.79
N ILE A 85 3.33 17.59 11.78
CA ILE A 85 4.12 16.37 11.57
C ILE A 85 4.56 16.32 10.10
N PRO A 86 5.84 16.06 9.79
CA PRO A 86 6.29 15.88 8.41
C PRO A 86 5.53 14.75 7.71
N ILE A 87 5.02 15.03 6.51
CA ILE A 87 4.30 14.05 5.67
C ILE A 87 5.18 13.75 4.45
N ILE A 88 5.44 12.47 4.21
CA ILE A 88 6.28 11.99 3.12
C ILE A 88 5.49 10.95 2.34
N HIS A 89 5.30 11.17 1.04
CA HIS A 89 4.75 10.17 0.13
C HIS A 89 5.89 9.44 -0.56
N ILE A 90 5.84 8.11 -0.55
CA ILE A 90 6.75 7.23 -1.28
C ILE A 90 5.91 6.38 -2.24
N THR A 91 6.29 6.41 -3.51
CA THR A 91 5.65 5.68 -4.62
C THR A 91 6.74 5.30 -5.64
N GLY A 92 6.36 4.62 -6.71
CA GLY A 92 7.23 4.43 -7.87
C GLY A 92 7.62 5.78 -8.48
N LEU A 93 8.88 6.18 -8.31
CA LEU A 93 9.43 7.44 -8.82
C LEU A 93 10.30 7.16 -10.04
N ALA A 94 9.67 7.07 -11.21
CA ALA A 94 10.39 6.92 -12.48
C ALA A 94 11.41 8.06 -12.64
N GLY A 95 12.68 7.72 -12.88
CA GLY A 95 13.74 8.70 -13.08
C GLY A 95 14.33 9.31 -11.79
N ALA A 96 13.98 8.83 -10.60
CA ALA A 96 14.57 9.30 -9.33
C ALA A 96 16.00 8.79 -9.06
N GLY A 97 16.66 8.18 -10.05
CA GLY A 97 18.03 7.64 -9.90
C GLY A 97 18.11 6.37 -9.05
N VAL A 98 16.97 5.76 -8.72
CA VAL A 98 16.87 4.45 -8.07
C VAL A 98 16.15 3.52 -9.02
N ASP A 99 16.73 2.35 -9.28
CA ASP A 99 16.11 1.35 -10.14
C ASP A 99 14.78 0.88 -9.55
N GLU A 100 13.76 0.80 -10.40
CA GLU A 100 12.45 0.30 -9.99
C GLU A 100 12.56 -1.18 -9.61
N TRP A 101 12.26 -1.53 -8.36
CA TRP A 101 12.29 -2.93 -7.88
C TRP A 101 11.36 -3.85 -8.70
N SER A 102 10.33 -3.27 -9.34
CA SER A 102 9.37 -3.99 -10.18
C SER A 102 9.91 -4.25 -11.59
N PHE A 103 10.87 -5.16 -11.71
CA PHE A 103 11.29 -5.69 -13.00
C PHE A 103 10.32 -6.78 -13.49
N ARG A 104 9.61 -6.49 -14.58
CA ARG A 104 9.05 -7.44 -15.57
C ARG A 104 7.88 -8.35 -15.13
N ARG A 105 6.69 -8.01 -15.63
CA ARG A 105 5.83 -8.92 -16.42
C ARG A 105 4.80 -8.21 -17.28
N ASP A 106 5.00 -6.93 -17.56
CA ASP A 106 4.11 -6.25 -18.47
C ASP A 106 4.44 -6.70 -19.89
N GLY A 107 3.48 -7.27 -20.59
CA GLY A 107 3.61 -7.59 -22.01
C GLY A 107 3.95 -6.35 -22.86
N ASP A 108 4.16 -6.58 -24.15
CA ASP A 108 4.46 -5.52 -25.11
C ASP A 108 3.41 -4.38 -25.00
N PRO A 109 3.81 -3.18 -24.50
CA PRO A 109 2.89 -2.06 -24.31
C PRO A 109 2.24 -1.62 -25.63
N SER A 110 2.87 -1.90 -26.79
CA SER A 110 2.32 -1.56 -28.10
C SER A 110 1.08 -2.39 -28.46
N GLN A 111 0.86 -3.51 -27.77
CA GLN A 111 -0.32 -4.38 -27.95
C GLN A 111 -1.50 -3.97 -27.05
N LEU A 112 -1.33 -2.97 -26.19
CA LEU A 112 -2.38 -2.47 -25.31
C LEU A 112 -3.30 -1.49 -26.05
N THR A 113 -4.59 -1.49 -25.71
CA THR A 113 -5.50 -0.43 -26.18
C THR A 113 -5.04 0.93 -25.63
N PRO A 114 -5.39 2.04 -26.30
CA PRO A 114 -5.05 3.38 -25.82
C PRO A 114 -5.46 3.63 -24.35
N GLU A 115 -6.61 3.10 -23.93
CA GLU A 115 -7.11 3.21 -22.55
C GLU A 115 -6.23 2.42 -21.57
N ALA A 116 -5.75 1.23 -21.96
CA ALA A 116 -4.84 0.44 -21.14
C ALA A 116 -3.45 1.06 -21.04
N GLN A 117 -2.97 1.71 -22.11
CA GLN A 117 -1.72 2.49 -22.09
C GLN A 117 -1.84 3.72 -21.17
N ASP A 118 -2.95 4.46 -21.25
CA ASP A 118 -3.23 5.59 -20.37
C ASP A 118 -3.24 5.17 -18.90
N ARG A 119 -3.97 4.09 -18.61
CA ARG A 119 -4.04 3.52 -17.26
C ARG A 119 -2.66 3.16 -16.72
N ARG A 120 -1.83 2.53 -17.54
CA ARG A 120 -0.46 2.15 -17.16
C ARG A 120 0.44 3.36 -16.91
N ARG A 121 0.27 4.45 -17.67
CA ARG A 121 1.03 5.69 -17.47
C ARG A 121 0.76 6.32 -16.10
N ARG A 122 -0.50 6.27 -15.65
CA ARG A 122 -0.96 6.85 -14.38
C ARG A 122 -0.89 5.90 -13.18
N LYS A 123 -0.24 4.75 -13.32
CA LYS A 123 -0.28 3.68 -12.31
C LYS A 123 0.27 4.09 -10.94
N PHE A 124 1.25 4.99 -10.91
CA PHE A 124 1.90 5.49 -9.70
C PHE A 124 1.38 6.87 -9.25
N ASP A 125 0.38 7.41 -9.94
CA ASP A 125 -0.30 8.63 -9.53
C ASP A 125 -1.01 8.36 -8.20
N ILE A 126 -0.77 9.22 -7.22
CA ILE A 126 -1.46 9.20 -5.94
C ILE A 126 -2.95 9.49 -6.18
N ILE A 127 -3.83 8.78 -5.48
CA ILE A 127 -5.27 8.99 -5.62
C ILE A 127 -5.70 10.35 -5.04
N ASP A 128 -6.79 10.91 -5.54
CA ASP A 128 -7.23 12.25 -5.16
C ASP A 128 -7.75 12.32 -3.72
N GLU A 129 -8.11 11.17 -3.14
CA GLU A 129 -8.64 11.07 -1.79
C GLU A 129 -7.58 11.21 -0.68
N VAL A 130 -6.27 11.28 -0.99
CA VAL A 130 -5.18 11.36 0.01
C VAL A 130 -4.25 12.57 -0.22
#